data_AF-A0A9P7JTD7-F1
#
_entry.id   AF-A0A9P7JTD7-F1
#
_cell.length_a   1.000
_cell.length_b   1.000
_cell.length_c   1.000
_cell.angle_alpha   90.00
_cell.angle_beta   90.00
_cell.angle_gamma   90.00
#
_symmetry.space_group_name_H-M   'P 1'
#
loop_
_entity.id
_entity.type
_entity.pdbx_description
1 polymer ?
#
loop_
_entity_poly.entity_id
_entity_poly.type
_entity_poly.pdbx_seq_one_letter_code
_entity_poly.pdbx_strand_id
1 'polypeptide(L)'
;MSSTTNILELGWVLWGLNLFMIFQAYDSFLTLADEVAFLTQSQWKLAKLLYVVCRYLTCGYLTLEMLVAFQPMMSIHTFGADLGTLIVVCAEGVFLVRVCAIWGFRRSVVILFSISALMYVIAATVVVWIIRSPPAITKSPIPVTSCLETGNDKTIIILYVILVAAEIQIWVFALYKVAASYRRGGGRNRLLEQLIHHNMIYLTCGLVFSFGVILTTARLNVSYGFMIERFLRNWQVTVHAFLVTKMYRGLWKADQRHALLEPVSFSLATFQAAPGVSTQA
;
A
#
# COMPACT_ATOMS: atom_id res chain seq x y z
N MET A 1 -8.59 -38.29 -8.54
CA MET A 1 -8.45 -37.11 -9.43
C MET A 1 -8.12 -35.80 -8.71
N SER A 2 -8.19 -35.70 -7.37
CA SER A 2 -7.86 -34.47 -6.62
C SER A 2 -6.35 -34.13 -6.53
N SER A 3 -5.46 -35.12 -6.65
CA SER A 3 -4.03 -34.90 -6.41
C SER A 3 -3.29 -34.16 -7.54
N THR A 4 -3.68 -34.36 -8.80
CA THR A 4 -3.01 -33.72 -9.95
C THR A 4 -3.39 -32.26 -10.11
N THR A 5 -4.64 -31.90 -9.80
CA THR A 5 -5.11 -30.51 -9.83
C THR A 5 -4.39 -29.65 -8.80
N ASN A 6 -4.18 -30.15 -7.58
CA ASN A 6 -3.50 -29.40 -6.53
C ASN A 6 -2.03 -29.09 -6.87
N ILE A 7 -1.35 -29.99 -7.59
CA ILE A 7 0.05 -29.80 -8.03
C ILE A 7 0.14 -28.70 -9.09
N LEU A 8 -0.76 -28.73 -10.08
CA LEU A 8 -0.78 -27.73 -11.16
C LEU A 8 -1.02 -26.33 -10.57
N GLU A 9 -2.00 -26.20 -9.69
CA GLU A 9 -2.38 -24.94 -9.04
C GLU A 9 -1.28 -24.38 -8.15
N LEU A 10 -0.63 -25.22 -7.33
CA LEU A 10 0.54 -24.80 -6.55
C LEU A 10 1.67 -24.32 -7.47
N GLY A 11 1.86 -24.99 -8.61
CA GLY A 11 2.79 -24.58 -9.66
C GLY A 11 2.52 -23.16 -10.16
N TRP A 12 1.26 -22.79 -10.41
CA TRP A 12 0.89 -21.43 -10.83
C TRP A 12 1.21 -20.38 -9.77
N VAL A 13 0.88 -20.64 -8.50
CA VAL A 13 1.16 -19.71 -7.40
C VAL A 13 2.67 -19.51 -7.24
N LEU A 14 3.44 -20.60 -7.21
CA LEU A 14 4.91 -20.54 -7.11
C LEU A 14 5.52 -19.83 -8.32
N TRP A 15 5.04 -20.12 -9.53
CA TRP A 15 5.54 -19.47 -10.74
C TRP A 15 5.27 -17.96 -10.71
N GLY A 16 4.07 -17.56 -10.32
CA GLY A 16 3.70 -16.16 -10.12
C GLY A 16 4.60 -15.46 -9.10
N LEU A 17 4.75 -16.03 -7.90
CA LEU A 17 5.62 -15.49 -6.85
C LEU A 17 7.08 -15.35 -7.31
N ASN A 18 7.59 -16.33 -8.07
CA ASN A 18 8.96 -16.29 -8.59
C ASN A 18 9.12 -15.16 -9.60
N LEU A 19 8.14 -14.98 -10.48
CA LEU A 19 8.14 -13.91 -11.46
C LEU A 19 8.13 -12.52 -10.79
N PHE A 20 7.37 -12.33 -9.71
CA PHE A 20 7.43 -11.07 -8.94
C PHE A 20 8.76 -10.84 -8.27
N MET A 21 9.32 -11.87 -7.64
CA MET A 21 10.65 -11.78 -7.02
C MET A 21 11.70 -11.35 -8.04
N ILE A 22 11.69 -11.95 -9.24
CA ILE A 22 12.61 -11.59 -10.32
C ILE A 22 12.37 -10.15 -10.77
N PHE A 23 11.12 -9.75 -11.01
CA PHE A 23 10.80 -8.39 -11.43
C PHE A 23 11.18 -7.34 -10.38
N GLN A 24 10.92 -7.63 -9.10
CA GLN A 24 11.25 -6.77 -7.96
C GLN A 24 12.77 -6.67 -7.77
N ALA A 25 13.49 -7.78 -7.89
CA ALA A 25 14.95 -7.80 -7.84
C ALA A 25 15.53 -6.99 -9.01
N TYR A 26 15.03 -7.22 -10.22
CA TYR A 26 15.44 -6.51 -11.43
C TYR A 26 15.20 -5.00 -11.31
N ASP A 27 14.02 -4.57 -10.87
CA ASP A 27 13.75 -3.16 -10.60
C ASP A 27 14.72 -2.61 -9.56
N SER A 28 14.99 -3.35 -8.48
CA SER A 28 15.93 -2.94 -7.42
C SER A 28 17.34 -2.74 -7.93
N PHE A 29 17.85 -3.63 -8.77
CA PHE A 29 19.15 -3.45 -9.40
C PHE A 29 19.19 -2.21 -10.31
N LEU A 30 18.14 -2.00 -11.13
CA LEU A 30 18.06 -0.82 -11.99
C LEU A 30 17.88 0.49 -11.22
N THR A 31 17.28 0.46 -10.03
CA THR A 31 17.03 1.66 -9.23
C THR A 31 18.12 1.96 -8.21
N LEU A 32 19.02 1.02 -7.93
CA LEU A 32 19.94 1.12 -6.79
C LEU A 32 20.78 2.40 -6.80
N ALA A 33 21.33 2.80 -7.95
CA ALA A 33 22.13 4.02 -8.05
C ALA A 33 21.30 5.28 -7.71
N ASP A 34 20.09 5.38 -8.26
CA ASP A 34 19.16 6.48 -7.97
C ASP A 34 18.67 6.44 -6.52
N GLU A 35 18.54 5.25 -5.93
CA GLU A 35 18.12 5.08 -4.54
C GLU A 35 19.18 5.50 -3.56
N VAL A 36 20.45 5.17 -3.82
CA VAL A 36 21.56 5.64 -3.00
C VAL A 36 21.64 7.18 -3.07
N ALA A 37 21.49 7.76 -4.26
CA ALA A 37 21.40 9.21 -4.41
C ALA A 37 20.19 9.80 -3.65
N PHE A 38 19.03 9.15 -3.73
CA PHE A 38 17.83 9.57 -3.02
C PHE A 38 17.99 9.51 -1.49
N LEU A 39 18.52 8.40 -0.97
CA LEU A 39 18.71 8.19 0.46
C LEU A 39 19.76 9.14 1.04
N THR A 40 20.78 9.50 0.27
CA THR A 40 21.81 10.44 0.70
C THR A 40 21.32 11.89 0.62
N GLN A 41 20.63 12.29 -0.44
CA GLN A 41 20.33 13.71 -0.70
C GLN A 41 18.97 14.20 -0.18
N SER A 42 17.99 13.32 0.01
CA SER A 42 16.65 13.78 0.40
C SER A 42 16.59 14.32 1.84
N GLN A 43 15.80 15.36 2.09
CA GLN A 43 15.63 15.95 3.43
C GLN A 43 14.49 15.29 4.24
N TRP A 44 13.66 14.47 3.59
CA TRP A 44 12.39 14.00 4.15
C TRP A 44 12.56 12.69 4.93
N LYS A 45 12.88 12.79 6.21
CA LYS A 45 13.16 11.63 7.08
C LYS A 45 12.03 10.59 7.11
N LEU A 46 10.77 11.03 7.27
CA LEU A 46 9.60 10.13 7.34
C LEU A 46 9.34 9.43 6.00
N ALA A 47 9.42 10.20 4.93
CA ALA A 47 9.10 9.74 3.59
C ALA A 47 10.15 8.73 3.07
N LYS A 48 11.43 8.95 3.43
CA LYS A 48 12.50 7.95 3.27
C LYS A 48 12.22 6.67 4.04
N LEU A 49 11.83 6.78 5.31
CA LEU A 49 11.55 5.62 6.14
C LEU A 49 10.41 4.79 5.52
N LEU A 50 9.28 5.42 5.19
CA LEU A 50 8.15 4.76 4.52
C LEU A 50 8.54 4.09 3.21
N TYR A 51 9.37 4.76 2.40
CA TYR A 51 9.87 4.22 1.13
C TYR A 51 10.71 2.94 1.35
N VAL A 52 11.69 3.01 2.25
CA VAL A 52 12.57 1.88 2.60
C VAL A 52 11.74 0.74 3.16
N VAL A 53 10.87 1.04 4.12
CA VAL A 53 9.93 0.10 4.75
C VAL A 53 9.12 -0.61 3.68
N CYS A 54 8.32 0.08 2.86
CA CYS A 54 7.52 -0.56 1.82
C CYS A 54 8.36 -1.43 0.86
N ARG A 55 9.52 -0.94 0.41
CA ARG A 55 10.34 -1.65 -0.57
C ARG A 55 10.94 -2.95 -0.01
N TYR A 56 11.60 -2.88 1.14
CA TYR A 56 12.29 -4.03 1.71
C TYR A 56 11.33 -5.02 2.40
N LEU A 57 10.24 -4.52 3.01
CA LEU A 57 9.20 -5.39 3.55
C LEU A 57 8.52 -6.20 2.46
N THR A 58 8.32 -5.65 1.26
CA THR A 58 7.74 -6.41 0.13
C THR A 58 8.63 -7.59 -0.26
N CYS A 59 9.95 -7.42 -0.26
CA CYS A 59 10.89 -8.53 -0.52
C CYS A 59 10.81 -9.61 0.56
N GLY A 60 10.79 -9.20 1.83
CA GLY A 60 10.60 -10.11 2.96
C GLY A 60 9.27 -10.86 2.89
N TYR A 61 8.19 -10.16 2.56
CA TYR A 61 6.86 -10.72 2.39
C TYR A 61 6.79 -11.77 1.28
N LEU A 62 7.32 -11.48 0.10
CA LEU A 62 7.36 -12.46 -1.01
C LEU A 62 8.20 -13.70 -0.65
N THR A 63 9.32 -13.50 0.06
CA THR A 63 10.16 -14.61 0.53
C THR A 63 9.43 -15.47 1.58
N LEU A 64 8.68 -14.84 2.48
CA LEU A 64 7.86 -15.56 3.47
C LEU A 64 6.71 -16.31 2.80
N GLU A 65 6.03 -15.73 1.83
CA GLU A 65 4.97 -16.41 1.06
C GLU A 65 5.52 -17.63 0.32
N MET A 66 6.73 -17.53 -0.25
CA MET A 66 7.45 -18.67 -0.81
C MET A 66 7.75 -19.74 0.24
N LEU A 67 8.29 -19.33 1.40
CA LEU A 67 8.61 -20.24 2.48
C LEU A 67 7.35 -20.97 3.00
N VAL A 68 6.22 -20.27 3.14
CA VAL A 68 4.94 -20.85 3.53
C VAL A 68 4.44 -21.84 2.47
N ALA A 69 4.69 -21.59 1.18
CA ALA A 69 4.33 -22.53 0.12
C ALA A 69 5.14 -23.84 0.18
N PHE A 70 6.40 -23.79 0.66
CA PHE A 70 7.23 -24.99 0.86
C PHE A 70 7.01 -25.67 2.21
N GLN A 71 6.79 -24.89 3.27
CA GLN A 71 6.65 -25.35 4.64
C GLN A 71 5.46 -24.67 5.32
N PRO A 72 4.26 -25.30 5.29
CA PRO A 72 3.07 -24.75 5.93
C PRO A 72 3.15 -24.92 7.45
N MET A 73 3.92 -24.06 8.13
CA MET A 73 3.89 -23.94 9.59
C MET A 73 2.94 -22.80 10.00
N MET A 74 2.04 -23.08 10.95
CA MET A 74 1.03 -22.13 11.43
C MET A 74 1.63 -20.77 11.87
N SER A 75 2.79 -20.79 12.55
CA SER A 75 3.47 -19.58 13.03
C SER A 75 3.95 -18.66 11.89
N ILE A 76 4.44 -19.25 10.81
CA ILE A 76 4.96 -18.49 9.65
C ILE A 76 3.80 -17.83 8.90
N HIS A 77 2.66 -18.52 8.78
CA HIS A 77 1.47 -17.98 8.13
C HIS A 77 0.92 -16.73 8.83
N THR A 78 0.82 -16.75 10.16
CA THR A 78 0.38 -15.57 10.93
C THR A 78 1.32 -14.39 10.75
N PHE A 79 2.63 -14.64 10.75
CA PHE A 79 3.62 -13.60 10.54
C PHE A 79 3.55 -12.99 9.13
N GLY A 80 3.34 -13.81 8.10
CA GLY A 80 3.17 -13.34 6.73
C GLY A 80 1.93 -12.44 6.54
N ALA A 81 0.81 -12.80 7.17
CA ALA A 81 -0.42 -12.01 7.13
C ALA A 81 -0.28 -10.65 7.82
N ASP A 82 0.36 -10.63 9.00
CA ASP A 82 0.67 -9.38 9.72
C ASP A 82 1.60 -8.48 8.91
N LEU A 83 2.59 -9.07 8.23
CA LEU A 83 3.53 -8.33 7.38
C LEU A 83 2.86 -7.75 6.14
N GLY A 84 2.01 -8.51 5.46
CA GLY A 84 1.23 -8.04 4.31
C GLY A 84 0.33 -6.87 4.69
N THR A 85 -0.34 -6.95 5.84
CA THR A 85 -1.17 -5.88 6.40
C THR A 85 -0.35 -4.62 6.66
N LEU A 86 0.83 -4.76 7.27
CA LEU A 86 1.74 -3.65 7.52
C LEU A 86 2.17 -2.95 6.22
N ILE A 87 2.49 -3.71 5.16
CA ILE A 87 2.87 -3.15 3.85
C ILE A 87 1.72 -2.32 3.26
N VAL A 88 0.50 -2.85 3.29
CA VAL A 88 -0.68 -2.12 2.79
C VAL A 88 -0.91 -0.84 3.58
N VAL A 89 -0.85 -0.89 4.93
CA VAL A 89 -1.00 0.29 5.77
C VAL A 89 0.09 1.33 5.49
N CYS A 90 1.34 0.90 5.29
CA CYS A 90 2.43 1.81 4.91
C CYS A 90 2.20 2.42 3.51
N ALA A 91 1.71 1.64 2.54
CA ALA A 91 1.38 2.12 1.21
C ALA A 91 0.27 3.18 1.25
N GLU A 92 -0.83 2.92 1.98
CA GLU A 92 -1.92 3.88 2.21
C GLU A 92 -1.42 5.15 2.92
N GLY A 93 -0.53 5.00 3.90
CA GLY A 93 0.12 6.12 4.57
C GLY A 93 0.87 7.04 3.60
N VAL A 94 1.56 6.48 2.60
CA VAL A 94 2.24 7.28 1.57
C VAL A 94 1.23 8.02 0.68
N PHE A 95 0.12 7.38 0.30
CA PHE A 95 -0.94 8.06 -0.46
C PHE A 95 -1.57 9.21 0.35
N LEU A 96 -1.84 8.99 1.64
CA LEU A 96 -2.36 10.03 2.54
C LEU A 96 -1.39 11.21 2.69
N VAL A 97 -0.12 10.95 2.97
CA VAL A 97 0.91 12.01 3.10
C VAL A 97 0.99 12.85 1.83
N ARG A 98 0.85 12.23 0.66
CA ARG A 98 0.85 12.94 -0.62
C ARG A 98 -0.37 13.82 -0.82
N VAL A 99 -1.56 13.32 -0.52
CA VAL A 99 -2.77 14.15 -0.59
C VAL A 99 -2.66 15.32 0.39
N CYS A 100 -2.13 15.10 1.60
CA CYS A 100 -1.85 16.18 2.55
C CYS A 100 -0.85 17.22 2.00
N ALA A 101 0.21 16.78 1.31
CA ALA A 101 1.17 17.66 0.68
C ALA A 101 0.55 18.50 -0.46
N ILE A 102 -0.31 17.90 -1.31
CA ILE A 102 -1.04 18.61 -2.37
C ILE A 102 -1.98 19.69 -1.80
N TRP A 103 -2.50 19.46 -0.59
CA TRP A 103 -3.32 20.44 0.14
C TRP A 103 -2.50 21.48 0.92
N GLY A 104 -1.17 21.45 0.82
CA GLY A 104 -0.28 22.39 1.48
C GLY A 104 -0.30 22.27 3.01
N PHE A 105 -0.52 21.07 3.54
CA PHE A 105 -0.55 20.78 4.98
C PHE A 105 -1.45 21.74 5.79
N ARG A 106 -2.56 22.19 5.20
CA ARG A 106 -3.57 22.97 5.94
C ARG A 106 -4.04 22.14 7.15
N ARG A 107 -3.87 22.68 8.36
CA ARG A 107 -4.15 21.98 9.63
C ARG A 107 -5.50 21.26 9.63
N SER A 108 -6.56 21.92 9.14
CA SER A 108 -7.91 21.33 9.07
C SER A 108 -7.98 20.06 8.23
N VAL A 109 -7.29 20.02 7.08
CA VAL A 109 -7.30 18.87 6.17
C VAL A 109 -6.49 17.72 6.75
N VAL A 110 -5.33 18.04 7.34
CA VAL A 110 -4.50 17.04 8.03
C VAL A 110 -5.26 16.42 9.20
N ILE A 111 -5.94 17.23 10.02
CA ILE A 111 -6.77 16.73 11.12
C ILE A 111 -7.89 15.82 10.61
N LEU A 112 -8.58 16.22 9.53
CA LEU A 112 -9.64 15.41 8.91
C LEU A 112 -9.11 14.04 8.46
N PHE A 113 -7.98 14.00 7.75
CA PHE A 113 -7.37 12.74 7.30
C PHE A 113 -6.87 11.89 8.46
N SER A 114 -6.24 12.50 9.47
CA SER A 114 -5.77 11.77 10.65
C SER A 114 -6.93 11.13 11.43
N ILE A 115 -8.05 11.85 11.61
CA ILE A 115 -9.25 11.31 12.26
C ILE A 115 -9.83 10.16 11.44
N SER A 116 -9.98 10.34 10.12
CA SER A 116 -10.50 9.29 9.23
C SER A 116 -9.59 8.06 9.21
N ALA A 117 -8.28 8.23 9.09
CA ALA A 117 -7.31 7.13 9.15
C ALA A 117 -7.39 6.38 10.49
N LEU A 118 -7.51 7.11 11.60
CA LEU A 118 -7.68 6.51 12.92
C LEU A 118 -8.99 5.71 13.00
N MET A 119 -10.09 6.23 12.46
CA MET A 119 -11.38 5.53 12.39
C MET A 119 -11.28 4.22 11.59
N TYR A 120 -10.59 4.22 10.45
CA TYR A 120 -10.39 2.99 9.66
C TYR A 120 -9.51 1.97 10.38
N VAL A 121 -8.45 2.41 11.06
CA VAL A 121 -7.59 1.52 11.86
C VAL A 121 -8.39 0.90 13.02
N ILE A 122 -9.19 1.70 13.74
CA ILE A 122 -10.06 1.19 14.82
C ILE A 122 -11.10 0.20 14.26
N ALA A 123 -11.72 0.51 13.12
CA ALA A 123 -12.68 -0.40 12.51
C ALA A 123 -12.02 -1.74 12.13
N ALA A 124 -10.84 -1.70 11.51
CA ALA A 124 -10.09 -2.90 11.14
C ALA A 124 -9.66 -3.73 12.36
N THR A 125 -9.16 -3.09 13.43
CA THR A 125 -8.76 -3.80 14.65
C THR A 125 -9.94 -4.43 15.38
N VAL A 126 -11.09 -3.75 15.44
CA VAL A 126 -12.33 -4.29 16.02
C VAL A 126 -12.79 -5.52 15.23
N VAL A 127 -12.78 -5.46 13.90
CA VAL A 127 -13.13 -6.60 13.05
C VAL A 127 -12.21 -7.79 13.33
N VAL A 128 -10.89 -7.58 13.33
CA VAL A 128 -9.92 -8.64 13.63
C VAL A 128 -10.14 -9.19 15.04
N TRP A 129 -10.40 -8.33 16.03
CA TRP A 129 -10.59 -8.74 17.42
C TRP A 129 -11.85 -9.59 17.62
N ILE A 130 -12.99 -9.19 17.06
CA ILE A 130 -14.26 -9.94 17.14
C ILE A 130 -14.07 -11.36 16.59
N ILE A 131 -13.36 -11.46 15.47
CA ILE A 131 -13.16 -12.71 14.75
C ILE A 131 -12.09 -13.62 15.36
N ARG A 132 -11.10 -13.05 16.06
CA ARG A 132 -10.03 -13.83 16.73
C ARG A 132 -10.53 -14.59 17.97
N SER A 133 -11.83 -14.52 18.28
CA SER A 133 -12.47 -15.37 19.27
C SER A 133 -12.16 -16.85 18.95
N PRO A 134 -11.69 -17.65 19.92
CA PRO A 134 -11.09 -18.95 19.66
C PRO A 134 -12.09 -19.84 18.90
N PRO A 135 -11.72 -20.37 17.72
CA PRO A 135 -12.59 -21.31 17.03
C PRO A 135 -12.81 -22.52 17.94
N ALA A 136 -14.06 -22.93 18.09
CA ALA A 136 -14.38 -24.18 18.76
C ALA A 136 -13.58 -25.29 18.09
N ILE A 137 -12.63 -25.89 18.82
CA ILE A 137 -11.72 -26.90 18.30
C ILE A 137 -12.54 -28.14 17.94
N THR A 138 -13.01 -28.22 16.70
CA THR A 138 -13.58 -29.46 16.15
C THR A 138 -12.40 -30.34 15.76
N LYS A 139 -12.13 -31.37 16.55
CA LYS A 139 -11.14 -32.41 16.21
C LYS A 139 -11.53 -33.02 14.85
N SER A 140 -10.70 -32.82 13.84
CA SER A 140 -10.87 -33.51 12.55
C SER A 140 -10.63 -35.02 12.74
N PRO A 141 -11.47 -35.91 12.18
CA PRO A 141 -11.28 -37.36 12.27
C PRO A 141 -10.08 -37.91 11.49
N ILE A 142 -9.37 -37.08 10.71
CA ILE A 142 -8.35 -37.54 9.77
C ILE A 142 -6.99 -36.91 10.10
N PRO A 143 -5.94 -37.71 10.34
CA PRO A 143 -4.63 -37.24 10.80
C PRO A 143 -3.72 -36.75 9.66
N VAL A 144 -4.27 -36.14 8.61
CA VAL A 144 -3.47 -35.50 7.56
C VAL A 144 -3.20 -34.04 7.93
N THR A 145 -1.93 -33.68 7.88
CA THR A 145 -1.22 -32.53 8.47
C THR A 145 -1.58 -31.15 7.93
N SER A 146 -2.79 -30.94 7.42
CA SER A 146 -3.26 -29.63 6.98
C SER A 146 -4.51 -29.25 7.77
N CYS A 147 -4.33 -28.44 8.81
CA CYS A 147 -5.43 -27.71 9.43
C CYS A 147 -5.99 -26.76 8.38
N LEU A 148 -7.04 -27.19 7.68
CA LEU A 148 -7.77 -26.34 6.75
C LEU A 148 -8.55 -25.30 7.56
N GLU A 149 -8.06 -24.07 7.59
CA GLU A 149 -8.69 -22.95 8.28
C GLU A 149 -9.90 -22.48 7.46
N THR A 150 -10.99 -23.24 7.54
CA THR A 150 -12.22 -23.05 6.75
C THR A 150 -13.10 -21.89 7.24
N GLY A 151 -12.53 -20.92 7.97
CA GLY A 151 -13.29 -20.12 8.93
C GLY A 151 -13.57 -18.64 8.61
N ASN A 152 -12.85 -17.97 7.71
CA ASN A 152 -12.75 -16.50 7.78
C ASN A 152 -12.96 -15.70 6.49
N ASP A 153 -13.59 -16.26 5.46
CA ASP A 153 -13.83 -15.56 4.18
C ASP A 153 -14.56 -14.21 4.38
N LYS A 154 -15.53 -14.16 5.30
CA LYS A 154 -16.29 -12.92 5.61
C LYS A 154 -15.41 -11.82 6.20
N THR A 155 -14.42 -12.19 7.00
CA THR A 155 -13.49 -11.26 7.65
C THR A 155 -12.64 -10.55 6.63
N ILE A 156 -12.09 -11.33 5.70
CA ILE A 156 -11.26 -10.81 4.62
C ILE A 156 -12.06 -9.83 3.78
N ILE A 157 -13.30 -10.17 3.41
CA ILE A 157 -14.20 -9.27 2.68
C ILE A 157 -14.42 -7.96 3.44
N ILE A 158 -14.73 -8.01 4.75
CA ILE A 158 -14.98 -6.80 5.55
C ILE A 158 -13.73 -5.90 5.60
N LEU A 159 -12.54 -6.48 5.82
CA LEU A 159 -11.28 -5.73 5.84
C LEU A 159 -11.00 -5.06 4.50
N TYR A 160 -11.26 -5.75 3.39
CA TYR A 160 -11.12 -5.16 2.06
C TYR A 160 -12.15 -4.06 1.78
N VAL A 161 -13.37 -4.19 2.27
CA VAL A 161 -14.37 -3.12 2.17
C VAL A 161 -13.91 -1.86 2.92
N ILE A 162 -13.32 -2.01 4.11
CA ILE A 162 -12.74 -0.90 4.87
C ILE A 162 -11.58 -0.27 4.08
N LEU A 163 -10.70 -1.07 3.50
CA LEU A 163 -9.59 -0.60 2.66
C LEU A 163 -10.10 0.19 1.44
N VAL A 164 -11.04 -0.36 0.67
CA VAL A 164 -11.63 0.31 -0.49
C VAL A 164 -12.34 1.60 -0.10
N ALA A 165 -13.00 1.65 1.06
CA ALA A 165 -13.60 2.88 1.56
C ALA A 165 -12.54 3.96 1.83
N ALA A 166 -11.39 3.58 2.41
CA ALA A 166 -10.27 4.50 2.61
C ALA A 166 -9.68 4.98 1.28
N GLU A 167 -9.47 4.09 0.31
CA GLU A 167 -8.99 4.42 -1.04
C GLU A 167 -9.94 5.38 -1.77
N ILE A 168 -11.25 5.12 -1.74
CA ILE A 168 -12.28 5.99 -2.32
C ILE A 168 -12.22 7.36 -1.67
N GLN A 169 -12.08 7.44 -0.34
CA GLN A 169 -11.95 8.72 0.33
C GLN A 169 -10.74 9.50 -0.19
N ILE A 170 -9.54 8.89 -0.21
CA ILE A 170 -8.32 9.51 -0.72
C ILE A 170 -8.54 9.97 -2.18
N TRP A 171 -9.19 9.14 -3.00
CA TRP A 171 -9.44 9.39 -4.41
C TRP A 171 -10.40 10.56 -4.63
N VAL A 172 -11.51 10.62 -3.88
CA VAL A 172 -12.48 11.72 -3.94
C VAL A 172 -11.83 13.04 -3.52
N PHE A 173 -11.00 13.05 -2.47
CA PHE A 173 -10.29 14.27 -2.06
C PHE A 173 -9.24 14.72 -3.07
N ALA A 174 -8.51 13.78 -3.67
CA ALA A 174 -7.58 14.08 -4.74
C ALA A 174 -8.33 14.70 -5.93
N LEU A 175 -9.41 14.05 -6.39
CA LEU A 175 -10.26 14.51 -7.50
C LEU A 175 -10.88 15.88 -7.23
N TYR A 176 -11.42 16.08 -6.03
CA TYR A 176 -12.00 17.36 -5.63
C TYR A 176 -10.97 18.50 -5.74
N LYS A 177 -9.72 18.24 -5.35
CA LYS A 177 -8.66 19.24 -5.46
C LYS A 177 -8.31 19.54 -6.91
N VAL A 178 -8.27 18.53 -7.79
CA VAL A 178 -8.10 18.73 -9.24
C VAL A 178 -9.21 19.62 -9.79
N ALA A 179 -10.47 19.25 -9.50
CA ALA A 179 -11.64 19.97 -9.98
C ALA A 179 -11.69 21.41 -9.44
N ALA A 180 -11.36 21.62 -8.17
CA ALA A 180 -11.29 22.94 -7.54
C ALA A 180 -10.15 23.79 -8.14
N SER A 181 -9.01 23.18 -8.47
CA SER A 181 -7.90 23.85 -9.16
C SER A 181 -8.29 24.27 -10.57
N TYR A 182 -9.03 23.42 -11.29
CA TYR A 182 -9.53 23.73 -12.62
C TYR A 182 -10.53 24.90 -12.60
N ARG A 183 -11.48 24.89 -11.63
CA ARG A 183 -12.53 25.91 -11.52
C ARG A 183 -12.01 27.30 -11.14
N ARG A 184 -10.92 27.41 -10.36
CA ARG A 184 -10.38 28.71 -9.90
C ARG A 184 -9.58 29.49 -10.94
N GLY A 185 -9.61 29.08 -12.21
CA GLY A 185 -9.08 29.85 -13.31
C GLY A 185 -7.61 29.57 -13.60
N GLY A 186 -7.34 28.46 -14.31
CA GLY A 186 -6.32 28.33 -15.36
C GLY A 186 -4.85 28.71 -15.08
N GLY A 187 -4.46 29.00 -13.84
CA GLY A 187 -3.14 29.47 -13.48
C GLY A 187 -2.07 28.37 -13.53
N ARG A 188 -1.54 28.12 -14.74
CA ARG A 188 -0.17 27.76 -15.17
C ARG A 188 0.74 26.82 -14.37
N ASN A 189 0.28 26.12 -13.33
CA ASN A 189 1.12 25.13 -12.66
C ASN A 189 1.04 23.78 -13.39
N ARG A 190 1.62 23.73 -14.60
CA ARG A 190 1.75 22.53 -15.42
C ARG A 190 2.36 21.36 -14.64
N LEU A 191 3.19 21.66 -13.63
CA LEU A 191 3.71 20.66 -12.70
C LEU A 191 2.70 20.08 -11.75
N LEU A 192 1.85 20.92 -11.17
CA LEU A 192 0.82 20.46 -10.26
C LEU A 192 -0.14 19.54 -11.01
N GLU A 193 -0.51 19.94 -12.23
CA GLU A 193 -1.31 19.14 -13.14
C GLU A 193 -0.65 17.79 -13.47
N GLN A 194 0.63 17.79 -13.85
CA GLN A 194 1.35 16.56 -14.16
C GLN A 194 1.48 15.66 -12.92
N LEU A 195 1.80 16.22 -11.75
CA LEU A 195 1.92 15.46 -10.51
C LEU A 195 0.59 14.83 -10.11
N ILE A 196 -0.50 15.59 -10.23
CA ILE A 196 -1.86 15.14 -9.97
C ILE A 196 -2.25 14.00 -10.92
N HIS A 197 -2.00 14.16 -12.23
CA HIS A 197 -2.40 13.19 -13.23
C HIS A 197 -1.75 11.82 -12.99
N HIS A 198 -0.44 11.80 -12.72
CA HIS A 198 0.25 10.56 -12.39
C HIS A 198 -0.30 9.94 -11.11
N ASN A 199 -0.49 10.75 -10.06
CA ASN A 199 -1.05 10.28 -8.78
C ASN A 199 -2.45 9.65 -8.93
N MET A 200 -3.32 10.28 -9.73
CA MET A 200 -4.68 9.78 -9.98
C MET A 200 -4.68 8.44 -10.71
N ILE A 201 -3.78 8.23 -11.69
CA ILE A 201 -3.65 6.95 -12.38
C ILE A 201 -3.26 5.84 -11.40
N TYR A 202 -2.26 6.09 -10.55
CA TYR A 202 -1.79 5.11 -9.57
C TYR A 202 -2.89 4.73 -8.57
N LEU A 203 -3.59 5.74 -8.04
CA LEU A 203 -4.67 5.51 -7.07
C LEU A 203 -5.86 4.78 -7.69
N THR A 204 -6.21 5.10 -8.95
CA THR A 204 -7.28 4.41 -9.68
C THR A 204 -6.90 2.95 -9.95
N CYS A 205 -5.63 2.69 -10.30
CA CYS A 205 -5.10 1.34 -10.48
C CYS A 205 -5.21 0.51 -9.19
N GLY A 206 -4.78 1.07 -8.05
CA GLY A 206 -4.93 0.44 -6.73
C GLY A 206 -6.39 0.09 -6.43
N LEU A 207 -7.30 1.05 -6.59
CA LEU A 207 -8.73 0.87 -6.36
C LEU A 207 -9.34 -0.23 -7.22
N VAL A 208 -8.96 -0.32 -8.50
CA VAL A 208 -9.42 -1.40 -9.40
C VAL A 208 -8.94 -2.76 -8.91
N PHE A 209 -7.69 -2.88 -8.43
CA PHE A 209 -7.19 -4.13 -7.86
C PHE A 209 -7.92 -4.50 -6.57
N SER A 210 -8.08 -3.56 -5.64
CA SER A 210 -8.81 -3.77 -4.39
C SER A 210 -10.26 -4.19 -4.62
N PHE A 211 -10.95 -3.54 -5.57
CA PHE A 211 -12.29 -3.95 -5.99
C PHE A 211 -12.30 -5.34 -6.66
N GLY A 212 -11.28 -5.63 -7.48
CA GLY A 212 -11.08 -6.94 -8.09
C GLY A 212 -10.99 -8.05 -7.04
N VAL A 213 -10.21 -7.86 -5.97
CA VAL A 213 -10.12 -8.81 -4.86
C VAL A 213 -11.49 -9.04 -4.25
N ILE A 214 -12.22 -7.99 -3.84
CA ILE A 214 -13.57 -8.12 -3.28
C ILE A 214 -14.51 -8.89 -4.22
N LEU A 215 -14.52 -8.55 -5.51
CA LEU A 215 -15.39 -9.18 -6.49
C LEU A 215 -15.05 -10.66 -6.66
N THR A 216 -13.76 -11.01 -6.73
CA THR A 216 -13.32 -12.40 -6.85
C THR A 216 -13.67 -13.21 -5.60
N THR A 217 -13.43 -12.69 -4.41
CA THR A 217 -13.79 -13.35 -3.14
C THR A 217 -15.31 -13.50 -3.00
N ALA A 218 -16.10 -12.54 -3.46
CA ALA A 218 -17.56 -12.58 -3.37
C ALA A 218 -18.22 -13.52 -4.40
N ARG A 219 -17.59 -13.75 -5.56
CA ARG A 219 -18.19 -14.47 -6.70
C ARG A 219 -17.66 -15.89 -6.88
N LEU A 220 -16.41 -16.16 -6.50
CA LEU A 220 -15.82 -17.48 -6.70
C LEU A 220 -16.25 -18.45 -5.60
N ASN A 221 -16.69 -19.63 -6.00
CA ASN A 221 -17.02 -20.70 -5.07
C ASN A 221 -15.77 -21.14 -4.27
N VAL A 222 -16.00 -21.53 -3.01
CA VAL A 222 -15.00 -21.88 -1.99
C VAL A 222 -13.91 -22.84 -2.51
N SER A 223 -14.23 -23.74 -3.44
CA SER A 223 -13.28 -24.75 -3.94
C SER A 223 -12.13 -24.20 -4.80
N TYR A 224 -12.34 -23.11 -5.55
CA TYR A 224 -11.31 -22.48 -6.39
C TYR A 224 -10.92 -21.09 -5.89
N GLY A 225 -11.77 -20.48 -5.05
CA GLY A 225 -11.58 -19.12 -4.54
C GLY A 225 -10.28 -18.95 -3.76
N PHE A 226 -9.89 -19.92 -2.93
CA PHE A 226 -8.77 -19.75 -2.00
C PHE A 226 -7.43 -19.43 -2.68
N MET A 227 -7.05 -20.15 -3.74
CA MET A 227 -5.76 -19.91 -4.41
C MET A 227 -5.77 -18.67 -5.28
N ILE A 228 -6.86 -18.42 -6.01
CA ILE A 228 -7.03 -17.20 -6.80
C ILE A 228 -7.03 -15.98 -5.88
N GLU A 229 -7.73 -16.04 -4.75
CA GLU A 229 -7.73 -14.99 -3.73
C GLU A 229 -6.33 -14.76 -3.17
N ARG A 230 -5.60 -15.81 -2.80
CA ARG A 230 -4.22 -15.69 -2.30
C ARG A 230 -3.31 -15.05 -3.34
N PHE A 231 -3.42 -15.47 -4.60
CA PHE A 231 -2.65 -14.87 -5.69
C PHE A 231 -3.01 -13.39 -5.89
N LEU A 232 -4.30 -13.04 -5.91
CA LEU A 232 -4.76 -11.66 -6.08
C LEU A 232 -4.39 -10.77 -4.91
N ARG A 233 -4.43 -11.29 -3.67
CA ARG A 233 -3.95 -10.59 -2.48
C ARG A 233 -2.46 -10.31 -2.57
N ASN A 234 -1.64 -11.32 -2.86
CA ASN A 234 -0.20 -11.17 -3.01
C ASN A 234 0.14 -10.19 -4.15
N TRP A 235 -0.61 -10.25 -5.25
CA TRP A 235 -0.53 -9.33 -6.37
C TRP A 235 -0.85 -7.89 -5.94
N GLN A 236 -1.97 -7.67 -5.25
CA GLN A 236 -2.39 -6.35 -4.78
C GLN A 236 -1.35 -5.72 -3.86
N VAL A 237 -0.84 -6.47 -2.87
CA VAL A 237 0.21 -5.98 -1.95
C VAL A 237 1.46 -5.56 -2.74
N THR A 238 1.89 -6.42 -3.66
CA THR A 238 3.10 -6.17 -4.47
C THR A 238 2.92 -4.97 -5.40
N VAL A 239 1.76 -4.87 -6.08
CA VAL A 239 1.44 -3.75 -6.95
C VAL A 239 1.35 -2.47 -6.15
N HIS A 240 0.66 -2.43 -5.01
CA HIS A 240 0.61 -1.24 -4.15
C HIS A 240 1.99 -0.77 -3.74
N ALA A 241 2.85 -1.67 -3.25
CA ALA A 241 4.22 -1.33 -2.90
C ALA A 241 4.99 -0.77 -4.12
N PHE A 242 4.87 -1.43 -5.28
CA PHE A 242 5.53 -1.01 -6.51
C PHE A 242 5.07 0.36 -7.00
N LEU A 243 3.75 0.61 -7.04
CA LEU A 243 3.16 1.88 -7.44
C LEU A 243 3.65 2.99 -6.51
N VAL A 244 3.65 2.75 -5.19
CA VAL A 244 4.15 3.70 -4.18
C VAL A 244 5.62 4.03 -4.42
N THR A 245 6.47 3.04 -4.64
CA THR A 245 7.91 3.23 -4.93
C THR A 245 8.14 4.05 -6.20
N LYS A 246 7.47 3.70 -7.30
CA LYS A 246 7.60 4.42 -8.59
C LYS A 246 7.13 5.87 -8.47
N MET A 247 5.99 6.05 -7.83
CA MET A 247 5.40 7.36 -7.60
C MET A 247 6.33 8.23 -6.74
N TYR A 248 6.95 7.64 -5.70
CA TYR A 248 7.91 8.30 -4.83
C TYR A 248 9.15 8.79 -5.60
N ARG A 249 9.78 7.92 -6.37
CA ARG A 249 10.95 8.27 -7.19
C ARG A 249 10.62 9.32 -8.25
N GLY A 250 9.44 9.24 -8.86
CA GLY A 250 8.98 10.24 -9.84
C GLY A 250 8.90 11.65 -9.25
N LEU A 251 8.38 11.77 -8.03
CA LEU A 251 8.31 13.05 -7.32
C LEU A 251 9.70 13.58 -6.98
N TRP A 252 10.59 12.73 -6.46
CA TRP A 252 11.96 13.12 -6.16
C TRP A 252 12.72 13.64 -7.38
N LYS A 253 12.59 12.96 -8.53
CA LYS A 253 13.21 13.39 -9.78
C LYS A 253 12.64 14.72 -10.28
N ALA A 254 11.35 14.96 -10.10
CA ALA A 254 10.74 16.23 -10.46
C ALA A 254 11.29 17.36 -9.58
N ASP A 255 11.38 17.15 -8.27
CA ASP A 255 11.93 18.10 -7.31
C ASP A 255 13.39 18.46 -7.61
N GLN A 256 14.23 17.46 -7.89
CA GLN A 256 15.62 17.69 -8.31
C GLN A 256 15.72 18.52 -9.60
N ARG A 257 14.86 18.28 -10.59
CA ARG A 257 14.86 19.09 -11.83
C ARG A 257 14.48 20.54 -11.56
N HIS A 258 13.59 20.79 -10.60
CA HIS A 258 13.28 22.15 -10.16
C HIS A 258 14.47 22.84 -9.52
N ALA A 259 15.11 22.17 -8.56
CA ALA A 259 16.29 22.71 -7.89
C ALA A 259 17.42 23.06 -8.88
N LEU A 260 17.56 22.29 -9.97
CA LEU A 260 18.56 22.56 -11.03
C LEU A 260 18.15 23.67 -12.00
N LEU A 261 16.85 23.90 -12.23
CA LEU A 261 16.33 24.92 -13.14
C LEU A 261 16.12 26.28 -12.47
N GLU A 262 16.00 26.33 -11.15
CA GLU A 262 15.93 27.55 -10.35
C GLU A 262 17.20 27.83 -9.50
N PRO A 263 18.44 27.81 -10.03
CA PRO A 263 19.60 28.19 -9.24
C PRO A 263 19.63 29.69 -8.89
N VAL A 264 18.66 30.52 -9.34
CA VAL A 264 18.76 32.00 -9.26
C VAL A 264 17.50 32.72 -8.75
N SER A 265 16.36 32.07 -8.51
CA SER A 265 15.18 32.80 -8.01
C SER A 265 14.24 31.93 -7.19
N PHE A 266 14.11 32.29 -5.90
CA PHE A 266 13.17 31.75 -4.90
C PHE A 266 13.51 30.41 -4.24
N SER A 267 14.32 30.53 -3.19
CA SER A 267 14.39 29.57 -2.08
C SER A 267 13.00 29.36 -1.46
N LEU A 268 12.44 28.15 -1.62
CA LEU A 268 11.27 27.64 -0.90
C LEU A 268 11.62 27.26 0.55
N ALA A 269 12.62 27.93 1.14
CA ALA A 269 12.93 27.90 2.55
C ALA A 269 11.95 28.81 3.30
N THR A 270 10.72 28.35 3.54
CA THR A 270 9.97 28.78 4.73
C THR A 270 8.95 27.73 5.17
N PHE A 271 9.41 26.51 5.42
CA PHE A 271 8.71 25.54 6.28
C PHE A 271 9.33 25.44 7.69
N GLN A 272 10.16 26.42 8.08
CA GLN A 272 10.70 26.55 9.44
C GLN A 272 10.21 27.85 10.11
N ALA A 273 9.48 27.63 11.22
CA ALA A 273 9.36 28.43 12.44
C ALA A 273 9.09 29.95 12.31
N ALA A 274 7.86 30.35 12.66
CA ALA A 274 7.63 31.69 13.19
C ALA A 274 8.25 31.80 14.60
N PRO A 275 9.08 32.82 14.90
CA PRO A 275 9.59 33.08 16.23
C PRO A 275 8.53 33.83 17.05
N GLY A 276 8.02 33.18 18.09
CA GLY A 276 7.21 33.82 19.12
C GLY A 276 8.03 34.08 20.38
N VAL A 277 9.02 34.98 20.30
CA VAL A 277 9.62 35.59 21.49
C VAL A 277 8.88 36.89 21.74
N SER A 278 7.91 36.84 22.65
CA SER A 278 7.32 38.04 23.25
C SER A 278 8.06 38.33 24.55
N THR A 279 8.96 39.32 24.49
CA THR A 279 9.56 39.98 25.66
C THR A 279 8.70 41.20 25.99
N GLN A 280 8.02 41.19 27.14
CA GLN A 280 7.54 42.39 27.86
C GLN A 280 7.68 42.04 29.35
N ALA A 281 8.65 42.64 30.04
CA ALA A 281 8.64 43.95 30.70
C ALA A 281 7.85 43.91 32.01
#